data_AF-A0A0G1T1Z5-F1
#
_entry.id   AF-A0A0G1T1Z5-F1
#
_cell.length_a   1.000
_cell.length_b   1.000
_cell.length_c   1.000
_cell.angle_alpha   90.00
_cell.angle_beta   90.00
_cell.angle_gamma   90.00
#
_symmetry.space_group_name_H-M   'P 1'
#
loop_
_entity.id
_entity.type
_entity.pdbx_description
1 polymer ?
#
loop_
_entity_poly.entity_id
_entity_poly.type
_entity_poly.pdbx_seq_one_letter_code
_entity_poly.pdbx_strand_id
1 'polypeptide(L)'
;MNIIGRFNKYLIAILALALVLRIVGLSEFPVGFTQDEAGLGYDAYSILKTGKDMWGETLPLTLRSFGDYKLPLYSYLAIPSVSIFGLSEFAVRLPGAIFGTLAILACYLMVKKLTENENLAIYSALFLALSPWHVSLSRGAFEANLTTFFIPLGVWSFLEGMKNSKMMTAAAILFGLNLFTYHPARIFTPLIVAALVFINKKQFFEDLAKYRLPVFVFLFFLGVALFTAFWGGAATRGADLAIFNPTDNWASVSDRRYEGVMEGLPNWASRIFSNKVTYVLRTFTHNYLTYVSPGFLFI
;
A
#
# COMPACT_ATOMS: atom_id res chain seq x y z
N MET A 1 14.45 17.21 -23.95
CA MET A 1 13.00 17.47 -23.81
C MET A 1 12.81 18.14 -22.45
N ASN A 2 12.49 19.44 -22.42
CA ASN A 2 12.39 20.22 -21.18
C ASN A 2 11.19 19.74 -20.35
N ILE A 3 11.46 18.94 -19.32
CA ILE A 3 10.46 18.47 -18.33
C ILE A 3 9.79 19.66 -17.61
N ILE A 4 10.39 20.86 -17.69
CA ILE A 4 10.02 22.09 -16.98
C ILE A 4 9.41 23.14 -17.94
N GLY A 5 8.94 22.74 -19.13
CA GLY A 5 8.31 23.63 -20.10
C GLY A 5 6.91 24.08 -19.66
N ARG A 6 6.85 25.15 -18.84
CA ARG A 6 5.64 25.83 -18.31
C ARG A 6 4.56 24.88 -17.79
N PHE A 7 4.67 24.49 -16.52
CA PHE A 7 3.52 23.94 -15.81
C PHE A 7 2.31 24.85 -16.01
N ASN A 8 1.19 24.24 -16.36
CA ASN A 8 -0.06 24.96 -16.50
C ASN A 8 -0.36 25.71 -15.20
N LYS A 9 -0.70 27.00 -15.27
CA LYS A 9 -1.08 27.81 -14.12
C LYS A 9 -2.16 27.14 -13.26
N TYR A 10 -3.06 26.38 -13.89
CA TYR A 10 -4.08 25.60 -13.19
C TYR A 10 -3.49 24.47 -12.36
N LEU A 11 -2.50 23.73 -12.88
CA LEU A 11 -1.85 22.67 -12.11
C LEU A 11 -1.09 23.23 -10.90
N ILE A 12 -0.40 24.37 -11.06
CA ILE A 12 0.28 25.04 -9.95
C ILE A 12 -0.73 25.43 -8.87
N ALA A 13 -1.87 26.03 -9.25
CA ALA A 13 -2.94 26.37 -8.33
C ALA A 13 -3.53 25.13 -7.62
N ILE A 14 -3.72 24.03 -8.35
CA ILE A 14 -4.22 22.75 -7.79
C ILE A 14 -3.20 22.18 -6.79
N LEU A 15 -1.91 22.17 -7.11
CA LEU A 15 -0.86 21.67 -6.21
C LEU A 15 -0.73 22.55 -4.96
N ALA A 16 -0.83 23.88 -5.11
CA ALA A 16 -0.84 24.80 -3.98
C ALA A 16 -2.05 24.56 -3.07
N LEU A 17 -3.25 24.45 -3.65
CA LEU A 17 -4.47 24.11 -2.91
C LEU A 17 -4.33 22.76 -2.18
N ALA A 18 -3.85 21.74 -2.89
CA ALA A 18 -3.66 20.41 -2.33
C ALA A 18 -2.69 20.38 -1.15
N LEU A 19 -1.60 21.16 -1.24
CA LEU A 19 -0.61 21.30 -0.18
C LEU A 19 -1.24 21.98 1.05
N VAL A 20 -1.98 23.06 0.84
CA VAL A 20 -2.70 23.78 1.91
C VAL A 20 -3.68 22.86 2.62
N LEU A 21 -4.49 22.10 1.88
CA LEU A 21 -5.45 21.14 2.43
C LEU A 21 -4.81 20.03 3.27
N ARG A 22 -3.52 19.72 3.02
CA ARG A 22 -2.79 18.64 3.72
C ARG A 22 -1.91 19.14 4.85
N ILE A 23 -1.38 20.36 4.78
CA ILE A 23 -0.44 20.89 5.78
C ILE A 23 -1.13 21.74 6.86
N VAL A 24 -2.18 22.48 6.53
CA VAL A 24 -2.84 23.36 7.51
C VAL A 24 -3.48 22.53 8.62
N GLY A 25 -3.12 22.82 9.87
CA GLY A 25 -3.59 22.09 11.06
C GLY A 25 -3.14 20.63 11.10
N LEU A 26 -2.04 20.25 10.45
CA LEU A 26 -1.59 18.85 10.36
C LEU A 26 -1.25 18.22 11.73
N SER A 27 -0.77 19.02 12.68
CA SER A 27 -0.58 18.62 14.08
C SER A 27 -1.90 18.44 14.84
N GLU A 28 -2.94 19.16 14.45
CA GLU A 28 -4.23 19.21 15.17
C GLU A 28 -5.23 18.18 14.64
N PHE A 29 -5.20 17.92 13.33
CA PHE A 29 -6.16 17.05 12.65
C PHE A 29 -5.48 16.02 11.74
N PRO A 30 -5.73 14.71 11.94
CA PRO A 30 -6.66 14.14 12.93
C PRO A 30 -6.20 14.30 14.40
N VAL A 31 -7.15 14.29 15.34
CA VAL A 31 -6.88 14.60 16.75
C VAL A 31 -6.09 13.47 17.40
N GLY A 32 -4.90 13.79 17.93
CA GLY A 32 -3.99 12.85 18.57
C GLY A 32 -3.43 11.81 17.60
N PHE A 33 -2.54 10.94 18.07
CA PHE A 33 -2.06 9.81 17.28
C PHE A 33 -3.02 8.63 17.32
N THR A 34 -3.19 7.98 16.17
CA THR A 34 -3.60 6.57 16.20
C THR A 34 -2.46 5.69 16.70
N GLN A 35 -2.77 4.48 17.16
CA GLN A 35 -1.75 3.49 17.55
C GLN A 35 -0.76 3.21 16.41
N ASP A 36 -1.22 3.25 15.16
CA ASP A 36 -0.38 3.03 13.99
C ASP A 36 0.56 4.20 13.71
N GLU A 37 0.05 5.43 13.79
CA GLU A 37 0.88 6.62 13.62
C GLU A 37 1.96 6.73 14.72
N ALA A 38 1.57 6.50 15.97
CA ALA A 38 2.50 6.48 17.10
C ALA A 38 3.60 5.41 16.89
N GLY A 39 3.22 4.23 16.39
CA GLY A 39 4.16 3.16 16.07
C GLY A 39 5.17 3.57 14.99
N LEU A 40 4.69 4.05 13.85
CA LEU A 40 5.54 4.50 12.73
C LEU A 40 6.47 5.65 13.14
N GLY A 41 5.94 6.60 13.92
CA GLY A 41 6.71 7.73 14.43
C GLY A 41 7.81 7.31 15.41
N TYR A 42 7.49 6.42 16.34
CA TYR A 42 8.46 5.94 17.32
C TYR A 42 9.55 5.07 16.68
N ASP A 43 9.21 4.23 15.69
CA ASP A 43 10.21 3.51 14.90
C ASP A 43 11.15 4.46 14.16
N ALA A 44 10.61 5.49 13.50
CA ALA A 44 11.43 6.51 12.84
C ALA A 44 12.38 7.20 13.82
N TYR A 45 11.89 7.56 15.01
CA TYR A 45 12.70 8.15 16.08
C TYR A 45 13.78 7.18 16.60
N SER A 46 13.43 5.92 16.87
CA SER A 46 14.36 4.91 17.37
C SER A 46 15.47 4.63 16.36
N ILE A 47 15.11 4.48 15.08
CA ILE A 47 16.07 4.23 13.99
C ILE A 47 17.00 5.43 13.84
N LEU A 48 16.47 6.65 13.90
CA LEU A 48 17.27 7.88 13.87
C LEU A 48 18.31 7.93 15.00
N LYS A 49 17.95 7.48 16.22
CA LYS A 49 18.83 7.55 17.39
C LYS A 49 19.81 6.40 17.52
N THR A 50 19.42 5.20 17.09
CA THR A 50 20.14 3.97 17.45
C THR A 50 20.46 3.07 16.25
N GLY A 51 19.93 3.38 15.06
CA GLY A 51 19.96 2.49 13.91
C GLY A 51 19.01 1.29 14.03
N LYS A 52 18.18 1.24 15.07
CA LYS A 52 17.29 0.12 15.39
C LYS A 52 15.84 0.55 15.55
N ASP A 53 14.90 -0.33 15.24
CA ASP A 53 13.47 -0.10 15.51
C ASP A 53 13.14 -0.18 16.99
N MET A 54 11.85 -0.01 17.34
CA MET A 54 11.41 -0.03 18.73
C MET A 54 11.57 -1.39 19.44
N TRP A 55 11.84 -2.45 18.68
CA TRP A 55 12.08 -3.81 19.18
C TRP A 55 13.57 -4.18 19.19
N GLY A 56 14.45 -3.25 18.78
CA GLY A 56 15.90 -3.45 18.77
C GLY A 56 16.44 -4.11 17.50
N GLU A 57 15.63 -4.30 16.46
CA GLU A 57 16.06 -4.85 15.18
C GLU A 57 16.80 -3.80 14.36
N THR A 58 17.91 -4.16 13.72
CA THR A 58 18.77 -3.18 13.03
C THR A 58 18.29 -2.97 11.61
N LEU A 59 17.93 -1.74 11.26
CA LEU A 59 17.42 -1.36 9.92
C LEU A 59 16.43 -2.38 9.34
N PRO A 60 15.32 -2.68 10.04
CA PRO A 60 14.41 -3.73 9.62
C PRO A 60 13.74 -3.42 8.29
N LEU A 61 13.46 -4.49 7.54
CA LEU A 61 12.66 -4.45 6.31
C LEU A 61 11.18 -4.82 6.56
N THR A 62 10.85 -5.17 7.79
CA THR A 62 9.50 -5.39 8.32
C THR A 62 9.47 -4.91 9.76
N LEU A 63 8.66 -3.91 10.07
CA LEU A 63 8.58 -3.33 11.40
C LEU A 63 7.61 -4.13 12.25
N ARG A 64 8.06 -4.63 13.39
CA ARG A 64 7.15 -5.31 14.32
C ARG A 64 6.24 -4.27 14.99
N SER A 65 4.96 -4.58 15.08
CA SER A 65 3.94 -3.75 15.72
C SER A 65 3.06 -4.59 16.66
N PHE A 66 2.06 -3.97 17.28
CA PHE A 66 1.20 -4.61 18.28
C PHE A 66 0.36 -5.75 17.68
N GLY A 67 0.91 -6.96 17.65
CA GLY A 67 0.27 -8.14 17.06
C GLY A 67 0.25 -8.15 15.53
N ASP A 68 1.07 -7.31 14.88
CA ASP A 68 1.15 -7.19 13.42
C ASP A 68 2.57 -6.82 12.96
N TYR A 69 2.81 -6.84 11.66
CA TYR A 69 4.04 -6.37 11.02
C TYR A 69 3.71 -5.31 9.96
N LYS A 70 4.33 -4.14 10.06
CA LYS A 70 4.16 -3.02 9.13
C LYS A 70 5.29 -2.95 8.11
N LEU A 71 5.03 -2.28 7.00
CA LEU A 71 6.05 -2.12 5.97
C LEU A 71 6.86 -0.85 6.21
N PRO A 72 8.17 -0.89 5.96
CA PRO A 72 9.06 0.02 6.64
C PRO A 72 9.18 1.38 5.96
N LEU A 73 8.74 1.53 4.71
CA LEU A 73 9.08 2.69 3.90
C LEU A 73 8.53 3.99 4.50
N TYR A 74 7.34 3.98 5.09
CA TYR A 74 6.79 5.19 5.71
C TYR A 74 7.66 5.66 6.87
N SER A 75 8.04 4.78 7.80
CA SER A 75 8.91 5.15 8.93
C SER A 75 10.27 5.68 8.47
N TYR A 76 10.88 5.06 7.45
CA TYR A 76 12.11 5.58 6.86
C TYR A 76 11.95 6.97 6.26
N LEU A 77 10.82 7.24 5.59
CA LEU A 77 10.50 8.58 5.05
C LEU A 77 10.18 9.60 6.15
N ALA A 78 9.76 9.15 7.33
CA ALA A 78 9.52 10.01 8.49
C ALA A 78 10.82 10.42 9.20
N ILE A 79 11.91 9.67 9.08
CA ILE A 79 13.20 9.97 9.74
C ILE A 79 13.67 11.43 9.51
N PRO A 80 13.71 11.97 8.27
CA PRO A 80 14.13 13.35 8.05
C PRO A 80 13.18 14.38 8.67
N SER A 81 11.87 14.09 8.72
CA SER A 81 10.90 15.00 9.31
C SER A 81 11.02 15.00 10.83
N VAL A 82 11.18 13.82 11.44
CA VAL A 82 11.39 13.64 12.89
C VAL A 82 12.74 14.22 13.33
N SER A 83 13.78 14.17 12.49
CA SER A 83 15.09 14.75 12.83
C SER A 83 15.06 16.28 12.87
N ILE A 84 14.24 16.91 12.02
CA ILE A 84 14.13 18.37 11.93
C ILE A 84 13.13 18.93 12.94
N PHE A 85 11.95 18.32 13.07
CA PHE A 85 10.83 18.84 13.86
C PHE A 85 10.62 18.13 15.21
N GLY A 86 11.47 17.15 15.53
CA GLY A 86 11.30 16.30 16.71
C GLY A 86 10.20 15.25 16.54
N LEU A 87 10.07 14.36 17.53
CA LEU A 87 8.99 13.39 17.56
C LEU A 87 7.66 14.09 17.92
N SER A 88 6.91 14.49 16.91
CA SER A 88 5.62 15.18 17.01
C SER A 88 4.64 14.71 15.95
N GLU A 89 3.34 14.96 16.14
CA GLU A 89 2.28 14.65 15.17
C GLU A 89 2.58 15.27 13.80
N PHE A 90 3.01 16.53 13.79
CA PHE A 90 3.40 17.22 12.57
C PHE A 90 4.52 16.47 11.84
N ALA A 91 5.60 16.13 12.54
CA ALA A 91 6.76 15.49 11.94
C ALA A 91 6.44 14.12 11.35
N VAL A 92 5.63 13.33 12.05
CA VAL A 92 5.25 11.96 11.63
C VAL A 92 4.28 11.98 10.45
N ARG A 93 3.41 13.00 10.36
CA ARG A 93 2.42 13.15 9.29
C ARG A 93 2.93 13.87 8.05
N LEU A 94 3.98 14.68 8.19
CA LEU A 94 4.54 15.48 7.11
C LEU A 94 4.89 14.66 5.85
N PRO A 95 5.50 13.45 5.93
CA PRO A 95 5.71 12.61 4.76
C PRO A 95 4.40 12.28 4.03
N GLY A 96 3.34 11.90 4.76
CA GLY A 96 2.02 11.66 4.20
C GLY A 96 1.48 12.86 3.43
N ALA A 97 1.59 14.06 4.01
CA ALA A 97 1.13 15.30 3.39
C ALA A 97 1.91 15.64 2.12
N ILE A 98 3.24 15.47 2.14
CA ILE A 98 4.12 15.70 0.99
C ILE A 98 3.80 14.69 -0.13
N PHE A 99 3.83 13.39 0.17
CA PHE A 99 3.60 12.35 -0.84
C PHE A 99 2.16 12.34 -1.36
N GLY A 100 1.17 12.68 -0.53
CA GLY A 100 -0.21 12.89 -1.00
C GLY A 100 -0.35 14.10 -1.92
N THR A 101 0.45 15.16 -1.71
CA THR A 101 0.51 16.29 -2.65
C THR A 101 1.21 15.88 -3.95
N LEU A 102 2.34 15.17 -3.86
CA LEU A 102 3.07 14.68 -5.03
C LEU A 102 2.29 13.63 -5.83
N ALA A 103 1.40 12.86 -5.18
CA ALA A 103 0.50 11.92 -5.84
C ALA A 103 -0.40 12.61 -6.87
N ILE A 104 -0.77 13.87 -6.63
CA ILE A 104 -1.59 14.67 -7.56
C ILE A 104 -0.81 15.00 -8.82
N LEU A 105 0.47 15.37 -8.67
CA LEU A 105 1.36 15.56 -9.81
C LEU A 105 1.59 14.24 -10.56
N ALA A 106 1.82 13.15 -9.84
CA ALA A 106 1.99 11.82 -10.43
C ALA A 106 0.75 11.38 -11.22
N CYS A 107 -0.45 11.63 -10.69
CA CYS A 107 -1.73 11.37 -11.35
C CYS A 107 -1.87 12.20 -12.64
N TYR A 108 -1.60 13.51 -12.57
CA TYR A 108 -1.59 14.39 -13.74
C TYR A 108 -0.67 13.86 -14.84
N LEU A 109 0.58 13.53 -14.48
CA LEU A 109 1.59 13.03 -15.42
C LEU A 109 1.14 11.71 -16.08
N MET A 110 0.63 10.78 -15.28
CA MET A 110 0.11 9.50 -15.77
C MET A 110 -1.06 9.69 -16.74
N VAL A 111 -2.08 10.46 -16.35
CA VAL A 111 -3.28 10.68 -17.19
C VAL A 111 -2.92 11.41 -18.47
N LYS A 112 -2.08 12.45 -18.39
CA LYS A 112 -1.59 13.17 -19.57
C LYS A 112 -0.86 12.23 -20.54
N LYS A 113 -0.05 11.31 -20.01
CA LYS A 113 0.68 10.36 -20.84
C LYS A 113 -0.20 9.29 -21.47
N LEU A 114 -1.22 8.81 -20.75
CA LEU A 114 -2.13 7.77 -21.23
C LEU A 114 -3.15 8.27 -22.25
N THR A 115 -3.62 9.51 -22.08
CA THR A 115 -4.76 10.04 -22.84
C THR A 115 -4.36 11.14 -23.82
N GLU A 116 -3.13 11.65 -23.72
CA GLU A 116 -2.62 12.80 -24.46
C GLU A 116 -3.52 14.05 -24.34
N ASN A 117 -4.38 14.08 -23.31
CA ASN A 117 -5.36 15.14 -23.08
C ASN A 117 -5.03 15.93 -21.82
N GLU A 118 -4.60 17.18 -22.02
CA GLU A 118 -4.24 18.11 -20.95
C GLU A 118 -5.41 18.42 -20.00
N ASN A 119 -6.61 18.64 -20.54
CA ASN A 119 -7.78 18.99 -19.73
C ASN A 119 -8.18 17.82 -18.83
N LEU A 120 -8.17 16.59 -19.36
CA LEU A 120 -8.48 15.40 -18.57
C LEU A 120 -7.46 15.22 -17.43
N ALA A 121 -6.17 15.43 -17.71
CA ALA A 121 -5.13 15.36 -16.68
C ALA A 121 -5.33 16.41 -15.58
N ILE A 122 -5.72 17.64 -15.94
CA ILE A 122 -6.05 18.72 -14.98
C ILE A 122 -7.26 18.34 -14.13
N TYR A 123 -8.33 17.83 -14.74
CA TYR A 123 -9.52 17.40 -13.99
C TYR A 123 -9.22 16.22 -13.06
N SER A 124 -8.45 15.23 -13.50
CA SER A 124 -8.00 14.12 -12.65
C SER A 124 -7.18 14.63 -11.45
N ALA A 125 -6.27 15.58 -11.68
CA ALA A 125 -5.49 16.20 -10.62
C ALA A 125 -6.37 16.97 -9.63
N LEU A 126 -7.33 17.76 -10.12
CA LEU A 126 -8.28 18.51 -9.30
C LEU A 126 -9.14 17.58 -8.44
N PHE A 127 -9.72 16.53 -9.04
CA PHE A 127 -10.55 15.57 -8.30
C PHE A 127 -9.76 14.79 -7.25
N LEU A 128 -8.51 14.41 -7.54
CA LEU A 128 -7.65 13.78 -6.54
C LEU A 128 -7.21 14.75 -5.43
N ALA A 129 -7.00 16.03 -5.76
CA ALA A 129 -6.67 17.08 -4.80
C ALA A 129 -7.80 17.30 -3.78
N LEU A 130 -9.06 17.28 -4.25
CA LEU A 130 -10.27 17.53 -3.46
C LEU A 130 -10.91 16.27 -2.88
N SER A 131 -10.45 15.07 -3.26
CA SER A 131 -11.03 13.80 -2.81
C SER A 131 -10.98 13.70 -1.27
N PRO A 132 -12.13 13.60 -0.57
CA PRO A 132 -12.16 13.54 0.89
C PRO A 132 -11.35 12.36 1.45
N TRP A 133 -11.42 11.21 0.77
CA TRP A 133 -10.65 10.01 1.11
C TRP A 133 -9.15 10.24 1.00
N HIS A 134 -8.70 10.83 -0.11
CA HIS A 134 -7.29 11.06 -0.34
C HIS A 134 -6.75 12.16 0.58
N VAL A 135 -7.50 13.23 0.84
CA VAL A 135 -7.13 14.27 1.81
C VAL A 135 -7.01 13.67 3.21
N SER A 136 -8.02 12.92 3.68
CA SER A 136 -7.99 12.31 5.02
C SER A 136 -6.81 11.35 5.20
N LEU A 137 -6.59 10.44 4.23
CA LEU A 137 -5.50 9.47 4.29
C LEU A 137 -4.10 10.09 4.11
N SER A 138 -3.98 11.25 3.47
CA SER A 138 -2.69 11.94 3.33
C SER A 138 -2.38 12.89 4.49
N ARG A 139 -3.34 13.16 5.37
CA ARG A 139 -3.11 13.94 6.60
C ARG A 139 -2.65 13.06 7.76
N GLY A 140 -3.11 11.82 7.83
CA GLY A 140 -2.57 10.85 8.80
C GLY A 140 -1.30 10.17 8.27
N ALA A 141 -0.51 9.62 9.18
CA ALA A 141 0.61 8.74 8.84
C ALA A 141 0.12 7.34 8.46
N PHE A 142 -0.49 7.23 7.27
CA PHE A 142 -0.98 5.99 6.71
C PHE A 142 -0.09 5.51 5.55
N GLU A 143 0.49 4.33 5.69
CA GLU A 143 1.46 3.80 4.72
C GLU A 143 0.84 3.61 3.32
N ALA A 144 -0.44 3.25 3.27
CA ALA A 144 -1.21 3.07 2.03
C ALA A 144 -1.23 4.33 1.15
N ASN A 145 -1.14 5.53 1.75
CA ASN A 145 -1.13 6.78 0.99
C ASN A 145 0.07 6.85 0.02
N LEU A 146 1.22 6.27 0.37
CA LEU A 146 2.41 6.27 -0.51
C LEU A 146 2.13 5.58 -1.85
N THR A 147 1.28 4.56 -1.88
CA THR A 147 0.94 3.84 -3.13
C THR A 147 0.28 4.74 -4.16
N THR A 148 -0.47 5.75 -3.71
CA THR A 148 -1.14 6.73 -4.58
C THR A 148 -0.15 7.63 -5.32
N PHE A 149 1.09 7.73 -4.84
CA PHE A 149 2.19 8.40 -5.52
C PHE A 149 3.01 7.44 -6.38
N PHE A 150 3.48 6.33 -5.79
CA PHE A 150 4.42 5.42 -6.44
C PHE A 150 3.81 4.72 -7.66
N ILE A 151 2.55 4.29 -7.61
CA ILE A 151 1.91 3.61 -8.74
C ILE A 151 1.77 4.56 -9.94
N PRO A 152 1.10 5.72 -9.85
CA PRO A 152 0.92 6.58 -11.01
C PRO A 152 2.25 7.10 -11.57
N LEU A 153 3.20 7.44 -10.70
CA LEU A 153 4.51 7.89 -11.15
C LEU A 153 5.33 6.75 -11.79
N GLY A 154 5.20 5.52 -11.28
CA GLY A 154 5.80 4.33 -11.85
C GLY A 154 5.23 4.01 -13.23
N VAL A 155 3.91 4.08 -13.41
CA VAL A 155 3.24 3.92 -14.71
C VAL A 155 3.72 4.98 -15.70
N TRP A 156 3.70 6.25 -15.30
CA TRP A 156 4.20 7.34 -16.13
C TRP A 156 5.68 7.13 -16.54
N SER A 157 6.53 6.78 -15.57
CA SER A 157 7.96 6.53 -15.81
C SER A 157 8.20 5.31 -16.70
N PHE A 158 7.37 4.26 -16.60
CA PHE A 158 7.45 3.09 -17.46
C PHE A 158 7.15 3.46 -18.93
N LEU A 159 6.09 4.24 -19.15
CA LEU A 159 5.69 4.68 -20.49
C LEU A 159 6.71 5.63 -21.12
N GLU A 160 7.35 6.51 -20.35
CA GLU A 160 8.53 7.26 -20.80
C GLU A 160 9.76 6.36 -21.00
N GLY A 161 9.86 5.31 -20.18
CA GLY A 161 10.87 4.27 -20.18
C GLY A 161 11.01 3.52 -21.51
N MET A 162 9.88 3.35 -22.21
CA MET A 162 9.83 2.74 -23.55
C MET A 162 10.72 3.47 -24.56
N LYS A 163 10.92 4.78 -24.38
CA LYS A 163 11.83 5.58 -25.22
C LYS A 163 13.19 5.77 -24.54
N ASN A 164 13.21 5.95 -23.22
CA ASN A 164 14.43 6.27 -22.46
C ASN A 164 14.72 5.25 -21.34
N SER A 165 15.81 4.50 -21.44
CA SER A 165 16.18 3.47 -20.44
C SER A 165 16.33 4.01 -19.02
N LYS A 166 16.76 5.27 -18.84
CA LYS A 166 16.87 5.88 -17.50
C LYS A 166 15.50 6.01 -16.82
N MET A 167 14.46 6.34 -17.60
CA MET A 167 13.09 6.41 -17.10
C MET A 167 12.54 5.01 -16.79
N MET A 168 12.96 3.98 -17.55
CA MET A 168 12.62 2.59 -17.23
C MET A 168 13.27 2.15 -15.90
N THR A 169 14.52 2.54 -15.63
CA THR A 169 15.15 2.31 -14.32
C THR A 169 14.42 3.06 -13.22
N ALA A 170 14.01 4.31 -13.44
CA ALA A 170 13.20 5.05 -12.49
C ALA A 170 11.87 4.34 -12.19
N ALA A 171 11.19 3.81 -13.21
CA ALA A 171 9.98 3.01 -13.04
C ALA A 171 10.23 1.76 -12.18
N ALA A 172 11.32 1.03 -12.45
CA ALA A 172 11.71 -0.15 -11.66
C ALA A 172 11.97 0.19 -10.18
N ILE A 173 12.61 1.32 -9.89
CA ILE A 173 12.84 1.79 -8.52
C ILE A 173 11.51 2.20 -7.86
N LEU A 174 10.66 2.95 -8.55
CA LEU A 174 9.37 3.40 -8.02
C LEU A 174 8.45 2.21 -7.69
N PHE A 175 8.32 1.26 -8.62
CA PHE A 175 7.57 0.03 -8.38
C PHE A 175 8.23 -0.84 -7.30
N GLY A 176 9.56 -0.94 -7.29
CA GLY A 176 10.30 -1.67 -6.27
C GLY A 176 10.07 -1.13 -4.86
N LEU A 177 10.18 0.19 -4.68
CA LEU A 177 9.88 0.87 -3.41
C LEU A 177 8.42 0.70 -3.00
N ASN A 178 7.49 0.70 -3.97
CA ASN A 178 6.07 0.49 -3.68
C ASN A 178 5.80 -0.83 -2.94
N LEU A 179 6.60 -1.88 -3.15
CA LEU A 179 6.48 -3.17 -2.46
C LEU A 179 6.73 -3.10 -0.94
N PHE A 180 7.31 -1.98 -0.47
CA PHE A 180 7.62 -1.70 0.93
C PHE A 180 6.75 -0.59 1.52
N THR A 181 5.70 -0.18 0.80
CA THR A 181 4.72 0.82 1.28
C THR A 181 3.61 0.18 2.08
N TYR A 182 2.85 -0.73 1.47
CA TYR A 182 1.64 -1.32 2.04
C TYR A 182 1.47 -2.78 1.60
N HIS A 183 0.92 -3.66 2.44
CA HIS A 183 0.87 -5.10 2.16
C HIS A 183 0.21 -5.46 0.82
N PRO A 184 -0.99 -4.93 0.48
CA PRO A 184 -1.58 -5.08 -0.85
C PRO A 184 -0.67 -4.69 -2.02
N ALA A 185 0.25 -3.74 -1.83
CA ALA A 185 1.17 -3.33 -2.89
C ALA A 185 2.08 -4.48 -3.34
N ARG A 186 2.36 -5.46 -2.47
CA ARG A 186 3.14 -6.67 -2.83
C ARG A 186 2.45 -7.56 -3.87
N ILE A 187 1.12 -7.45 -3.98
CA ILE A 187 0.31 -8.18 -4.96
C ILE A 187 -0.01 -7.28 -6.16
N PHE A 188 -0.49 -6.06 -5.91
CA PHE A 188 -0.95 -5.18 -6.99
C PHE A 188 0.20 -4.64 -7.85
N THR A 189 1.37 -4.35 -7.28
CA THR A 189 2.49 -3.78 -8.05
C THR A 189 2.99 -4.76 -9.11
N PRO A 190 3.30 -6.04 -8.81
CA PRO A 190 3.72 -6.98 -9.84
C PRO A 190 2.64 -7.21 -10.90
N LEU A 191 1.36 -7.20 -10.53
CA LEU A 191 0.26 -7.32 -11.49
C LEU A 191 0.20 -6.13 -12.45
N ILE A 192 0.37 -4.91 -11.95
CA ILE A 192 0.42 -3.70 -12.79
C ILE A 192 1.64 -3.74 -13.71
N VAL A 193 2.82 -4.09 -13.19
CA VAL A 193 4.04 -4.24 -14.01
C VAL A 193 3.85 -5.31 -15.09
N ALA A 194 3.28 -6.47 -14.74
CA ALA A 194 2.98 -7.52 -15.69
C ALA A 194 1.99 -7.07 -16.77
N ALA A 195 0.94 -6.33 -16.40
CA ALA A 195 -0.02 -5.75 -17.34
C ALA A 195 0.66 -4.75 -18.29
N LEU A 196 1.51 -3.86 -17.78
CA LEU A 196 2.25 -2.88 -18.60
C LEU A 196 3.21 -3.56 -19.59
N VAL A 197 3.95 -4.58 -19.14
CA VAL A 197 4.82 -5.39 -20.01
C VAL A 197 4.00 -6.16 -21.04
N PHE A 198 2.87 -6.75 -20.66
CA PHE A 198 2.01 -7.49 -21.56
C PHE A 198 1.42 -6.60 -22.67
N ILE A 199 0.91 -5.41 -22.30
CA ILE A 199 0.37 -4.42 -23.25
C ILE A 199 1.46 -3.97 -24.23
N ASN A 200 2.69 -3.79 -23.76
CA ASN A 200 3.82 -3.30 -24.57
C ASN A 200 4.78 -4.41 -25.03
N LYS A 201 4.34 -5.67 -25.04
CA LYS A 201 5.22 -6.86 -25.15
C LYS A 201 6.14 -6.83 -26.37
N LYS A 202 5.63 -6.43 -27.53
CA LYS A 202 6.41 -6.42 -28.78
C LYS A 202 7.65 -5.53 -28.64
N GLN A 203 7.44 -4.24 -28.32
CA GLN A 203 8.52 -3.29 -28.13
C GLN A 203 9.41 -3.66 -26.93
N PHE A 204 8.81 -4.15 -25.84
CA PHE A 204 9.55 -4.49 -24.63
C PHE A 204 10.57 -5.63 -24.87
N PHE A 205 10.15 -6.69 -25.58
CA PHE A 205 11.01 -7.83 -25.85
C PHE A 205 12.00 -7.59 -27.00
N GLU A 206 11.67 -6.74 -27.99
CA GLU A 206 12.62 -6.28 -29.01
C GLU A 206 13.81 -5.53 -28.37
N ASP A 207 13.54 -4.70 -27.36
CA ASP A 207 14.54 -3.89 -26.65
C ASP A 207 15.08 -4.55 -25.36
N LEU A 208 14.89 -5.86 -25.14
CA LEU A 208 15.15 -6.51 -23.84
C LEU A 208 16.58 -6.29 -23.32
N ALA A 209 17.57 -6.23 -24.21
CA ALA A 209 18.96 -5.95 -23.84
C ALA A 209 19.14 -4.59 -23.14
N LYS A 210 18.36 -3.58 -23.54
CA LYS A 210 18.33 -2.24 -22.93
C LYS A 210 17.71 -2.24 -21.54
N TYR A 211 16.82 -3.20 -21.25
CA TYR A 211 16.05 -3.27 -20.01
C TYR A 211 16.64 -4.21 -18.96
N ARG A 212 17.81 -4.82 -19.19
CA ARG A 212 18.47 -5.74 -18.24
C ARG A 212 18.63 -5.15 -16.84
N LEU A 213 19.15 -3.91 -16.74
CA LEU A 213 19.31 -3.23 -15.46
C LEU A 213 17.96 -2.92 -14.77
N PRO A 214 16.98 -2.26 -15.42
CA PRO A 214 15.64 -2.09 -14.84
C PRO A 214 14.98 -3.39 -14.37
N VAL A 215 15.05 -4.45 -15.20
CA VAL A 215 14.48 -5.76 -14.85
C VAL A 215 15.18 -6.34 -13.62
N PHE A 216 16.51 -6.30 -13.57
CA PHE A 216 17.27 -6.73 -12.39
C PHE A 216 16.89 -5.93 -11.15
N VAL A 217 16.79 -4.60 -11.25
CA VAL A 217 16.41 -3.73 -10.12
C VAL A 217 15.02 -4.09 -9.59
N PHE A 218 14.03 -4.23 -10.47
CA PHE A 218 12.67 -4.60 -10.05
C PHE A 218 12.63 -6.01 -9.43
N LEU A 219 13.30 -6.99 -10.06
CA LEU A 219 13.39 -8.36 -9.54
C LEU A 219 14.13 -8.43 -8.21
N PHE A 220 15.13 -7.57 -7.98
CA PHE A 220 15.82 -7.47 -6.70
C PHE A 220 14.85 -7.01 -5.61
N PHE A 221 14.13 -5.89 -5.81
CA PHE A 221 13.12 -5.43 -4.85
C PHE A 221 12.02 -6.47 -4.62
N LEU A 222 11.56 -7.13 -5.69
CA LEU A 222 10.57 -8.20 -5.60
C LEU A 222 11.09 -9.40 -4.80
N GLY A 223 12.33 -9.83 -5.06
CA GLY A 223 12.98 -10.91 -4.33
C GLY A 223 13.09 -10.61 -2.83
N VAL A 224 13.50 -9.38 -2.48
CA VAL A 224 13.55 -8.92 -1.08
C VAL A 224 12.15 -8.84 -0.46
N ALA A 225 11.16 -8.33 -1.19
CA ALA A 225 9.77 -8.27 -0.71
C ALA A 225 9.17 -9.65 -0.47
N LEU A 226 9.42 -10.62 -1.36
CA LEU A 226 8.99 -12.01 -1.19
C LEU A 226 9.75 -12.69 -0.04
N PHE A 227 11.07 -12.51 0.04
CA PHE A 227 11.87 -13.04 1.15
C PHE A 227 11.32 -12.56 2.51
N THR A 228 11.09 -11.26 2.66
CA THR A 228 10.50 -10.72 3.90
C THR A 228 9.04 -11.11 4.12
N ALA A 229 8.28 -11.43 3.06
CA ALA A 229 6.91 -11.92 3.18
C ALA A 229 6.85 -13.36 3.72
N PHE A 230 7.75 -14.24 3.28
CA PHE A 230 7.72 -15.67 3.61
C PHE A 230 8.61 -16.03 4.80
N TRP A 231 9.74 -15.36 4.96
CA TRP A 231 10.71 -15.62 6.03
C TRP A 231 10.69 -14.58 7.15
N GLY A 232 9.95 -13.48 6.98
CA GLY A 232 9.70 -12.51 8.03
C GLY A 232 8.47 -12.86 8.88
N GLY A 233 8.33 -12.18 10.02
CA GLY A 233 7.20 -12.40 10.92
C GLY A 233 5.82 -12.09 10.31
N ALA A 234 5.76 -11.34 9.20
CA ALA A 234 4.53 -11.06 8.46
C ALA A 234 3.80 -12.32 7.92
N ALA A 235 4.54 -13.42 7.64
CA ALA A 235 3.95 -14.69 7.20
C ALA A 235 2.96 -15.26 8.22
N THR A 236 3.28 -15.13 9.51
CA THR A 236 2.47 -15.70 10.62
C THR A 236 1.09 -15.06 10.67
N ARG A 237 1.01 -13.73 10.51
CA ARG A 237 -0.25 -13.00 10.51
C ARG A 237 -1.16 -13.38 9.34
N GLY A 238 -0.59 -13.55 8.15
CA GLY A 238 -1.35 -13.99 6.97
C GLY A 238 -1.95 -15.39 7.16
N ALA A 239 -1.23 -16.29 7.82
CA ALA A 239 -1.72 -17.62 8.16
C ALA A 239 -2.82 -17.59 9.23
N ASP A 240 -2.71 -16.71 10.24
CA ASP A 240 -3.72 -16.57 11.31
C ASP A 240 -5.06 -16.02 10.79
N LEU A 241 -5.04 -15.19 9.75
CA LEU A 241 -6.25 -14.61 9.15
C LEU A 241 -6.88 -15.50 8.06
N ALA A 242 -6.18 -16.55 7.63
CA ALA A 242 -6.67 -17.40 6.56
C ALA A 242 -7.86 -18.24 7.06
N ILE A 243 -8.99 -18.16 6.34
CA ILE A 243 -10.17 -19.00 6.63
C ILE A 243 -9.90 -20.52 6.52
N PHE A 244 -8.80 -20.88 5.86
CA PHE A 244 -8.31 -22.26 5.71
C PHE A 244 -7.39 -22.70 6.86
N ASN A 245 -7.09 -21.82 7.81
CA ASN A 245 -6.32 -22.11 9.01
C ASN A 245 -6.83 -21.25 10.18
N PRO A 246 -8.05 -21.51 10.67
CA PRO A 246 -8.64 -20.69 11.71
C PRO A 246 -7.85 -20.81 13.01
N THR A 247 -7.76 -19.71 13.76
CA THR A 247 -7.00 -19.60 15.01
C THR A 247 -7.51 -20.51 16.12
N ASP A 248 -8.75 -20.98 16.03
CA ASP A 248 -9.35 -21.97 16.93
C ASP A 248 -8.88 -23.41 16.64
N ASN A 249 -7.96 -23.61 15.70
CA ASN A 249 -7.51 -24.92 15.21
C ASN A 249 -8.68 -25.83 14.77
N TRP A 250 -9.72 -25.24 14.16
CA TRP A 250 -10.95 -25.91 13.74
C TRP A 250 -11.81 -26.45 14.90
N ALA A 251 -11.62 -25.95 16.12
CA ALA A 251 -12.46 -26.31 17.27
C ALA A 251 -13.95 -26.09 16.97
N SER A 252 -14.31 -24.98 16.34
CA SER A 252 -15.69 -24.70 15.92
C SER A 252 -16.30 -25.78 15.01
N VAL A 253 -15.49 -26.46 14.19
CA VAL A 253 -15.97 -27.59 13.37
C VAL A 253 -16.15 -28.85 14.20
N SER A 254 -15.36 -29.02 15.26
CA SER A 254 -15.53 -30.11 16.23
C SER A 254 -16.77 -29.89 17.10
N ASP A 255 -16.95 -28.67 17.61
CA ASP A 255 -18.06 -28.31 18.50
C ASP A 255 -19.41 -28.48 17.79
N ARG A 256 -19.53 -27.97 16.56
CA ARG A 256 -20.74 -28.17 15.74
C ARG A 256 -21.03 -29.63 15.40
N ARG A 257 -19.99 -30.47 15.33
CA ARG A 257 -20.18 -31.91 15.15
C ARG A 257 -20.76 -32.54 16.41
N TYR A 258 -20.21 -32.16 17.56
CA TYR A 258 -20.66 -32.64 18.87
C TYR A 258 -22.09 -32.19 19.16
N GLU A 259 -22.40 -30.90 18.98
CA GLU A 259 -23.75 -30.34 19.12
C GLU A 259 -24.76 -31.08 18.25
N GLY A 260 -24.46 -31.29 16.97
CA GLY A 260 -25.36 -32.00 16.07
C GLY A 260 -25.68 -33.42 16.53
N VAL A 261 -24.70 -34.14 17.09
CA VAL A 261 -24.93 -35.48 17.66
C VAL A 261 -25.76 -35.41 18.94
N MET A 262 -25.53 -34.41 19.80
CA MET A 262 -26.34 -34.17 21.00
C MET A 262 -27.80 -33.83 20.67
N GLU A 263 -28.03 -33.15 19.55
CA GLU A 263 -29.38 -32.84 19.02
C GLU A 263 -30.05 -34.03 18.31
N GLY A 264 -29.39 -35.19 18.24
CA GLY A 264 -29.95 -36.42 17.66
C GLY A 264 -29.57 -36.70 16.21
N LEU A 265 -28.68 -35.92 15.59
CA LEU A 265 -28.17 -36.24 14.25
C LEU A 265 -27.23 -37.46 14.32
N PRO A 266 -27.39 -38.43 13.39
CA PRO A 266 -26.40 -39.49 13.23
C PRO A 266 -24.99 -38.92 12.98
N ASN A 267 -23.96 -39.54 13.55
CA ASN A 267 -22.56 -39.08 13.43
C ASN A 267 -22.12 -38.88 11.96
N TRP A 268 -22.56 -39.75 11.04
CA TRP A 268 -22.25 -39.62 9.62
C TRP A 268 -22.87 -38.35 9.00
N ALA A 269 -24.10 -38.00 9.39
CA ALA A 269 -24.79 -36.81 8.91
C ALA A 269 -24.15 -35.55 9.48
N SER A 270 -23.84 -35.55 10.79
CA SER A 270 -23.11 -34.45 11.45
C SER A 270 -21.75 -34.17 10.77
N ARG A 271 -21.01 -35.19 10.34
CA ARG A 271 -19.76 -35.03 9.58
C ARG A 271 -19.93 -34.41 8.19
N ILE A 272 -21.05 -34.66 7.51
CA ILE A 272 -21.35 -34.08 6.19
C ILE A 272 -21.61 -32.58 6.32
N PHE A 273 -22.35 -32.15 7.34
CA PHE A 273 -22.69 -30.74 7.53
C PHE A 273 -21.63 -29.93 8.27
N SER A 274 -20.83 -30.58 9.10
CA SER A 274 -19.81 -29.95 9.94
C SER A 274 -18.42 -30.52 9.61
N ASN A 275 -17.88 -30.09 8.47
CA ASN A 275 -16.50 -30.35 8.05
C ASN A 275 -15.78 -29.06 7.60
N LYS A 276 -14.47 -29.19 7.31
CA LYS A 276 -13.60 -28.07 6.93
C LYS A 276 -14.07 -27.37 5.65
N VAL A 277 -14.53 -28.12 4.65
CA VAL A 277 -15.00 -27.56 3.37
C VAL A 277 -16.27 -26.75 3.59
N THR A 278 -17.25 -27.31 4.31
CA THR A 278 -18.49 -26.60 4.65
C THR A 278 -18.24 -25.36 5.50
N TYR A 279 -17.28 -25.40 6.43
CA TYR A 279 -16.87 -24.24 7.22
C TYR A 279 -16.29 -23.15 6.32
N VAL A 280 -15.29 -23.47 5.51
CA VAL A 280 -14.63 -22.51 4.62
C VAL A 280 -15.62 -21.88 3.66
N LEU A 281 -16.45 -22.67 2.99
CA LEU A 281 -17.44 -22.18 2.04
C LEU A 281 -18.47 -21.28 2.73
N ARG A 282 -18.97 -21.68 3.91
CA ARG A 282 -19.91 -20.89 4.68
C ARG A 282 -19.30 -19.57 5.14
N THR A 283 -18.10 -19.61 5.73
CA THR A 283 -17.38 -18.42 6.22
C THR A 283 -17.05 -17.49 5.07
N PHE A 284 -16.56 -18.01 3.95
CA PHE A 284 -16.30 -17.22 2.75
C PHE A 284 -17.58 -16.55 2.23
N THR A 285 -18.65 -17.33 2.05
CA THR A 285 -19.94 -16.81 1.54
C THR A 285 -20.51 -15.76 2.48
N HIS A 286 -20.48 -16.01 3.79
CA HIS A 286 -20.93 -15.05 4.79
C HIS A 286 -20.11 -13.75 4.71
N ASN A 287 -18.79 -13.84 4.80
CA ASN A 287 -17.90 -12.68 4.74
C ASN A 287 -18.09 -11.89 3.43
N TYR A 288 -18.25 -12.59 2.30
CA TYR A 288 -18.48 -11.96 1.01
C TYR A 288 -19.84 -11.23 0.94
N LEU A 289 -20.92 -11.87 1.39
CA LEU A 289 -22.26 -11.28 1.39
C LEU A 289 -22.37 -10.10 2.36
N THR A 290 -21.59 -10.07 3.43
CA THR A 290 -21.55 -8.93 4.37
C THR A 290 -21.12 -7.63 3.70
N TYR A 291 -20.27 -7.66 2.66
CA TYR A 291 -19.92 -6.46 1.90
C TYR A 291 -21.10 -5.84 1.14
N VAL A 292 -22.12 -6.63 0.81
CA VAL A 292 -23.33 -6.19 0.08
C VAL A 292 -24.50 -5.96 1.04
N SER A 293 -24.38 -6.40 2.29
CA SER A 293 -25.41 -6.24 3.31
C SER A 293 -25.53 -4.76 3.70
N PRO A 294 -26.74 -4.17 3.71
CA PRO A 294 -26.94 -2.81 4.22
C PRO A 294 -26.89 -2.76 5.76
N GLY A 295 -26.66 -3.88 6.45
CA GLY A 295 -26.67 -3.95 7.92
C GLY A 295 -25.72 -2.96 8.59
N PHE A 296 -24.60 -2.60 7.94
CA PHE A 296 -23.66 -1.59 8.46
C PHE A 296 -24.23 -0.16 8.48
N LEU A 297 -25.37 0.09 7.80
CA LEU A 297 -26.06 1.40 7.79
C LEU A 297 -27.06 1.56 8.94
N PHE A 298 -27.43 0.48 9.65
CA PHE A 298 -28.48 0.46 10.67
C PHE A 298 -27.92 0.12 12.06
N ILE A 299 -26.85 0.81 12.46
CA ILE A 299 -26.26 0.74 13.80
C ILE A 299 -27.09 1.56 14.79
#